data_AF-A0A1D6FQ68-F1
#
_entry.id   AF-A0A1D6FQ68-F1
#
_cell.length_a   1.000
_cell.length_b   1.000
_cell.length_c   1.000
_cell.angle_alpha   90.00
_cell.angle_beta   90.00
_cell.angle_gamma   90.00
#
_symmetry.space_group_name_H-M   'P 1'
#
loop_
_entity.id
_entity.type
_entity.pdbx_description
1 polymer ?
#
loop_
_entity_poly.entity_id
_entity_poly.type
_entity_poly.pdbx_seq_one_letter_code
_entity_poly.pdbx_strand_id
1 'polypeptide(L)' 'MVRDVKLNPNPEEVADVKYVNRDQLKELLRKADAGEDGVKMSPWFRLVVDNFLMGWWDHVEQGTLQGAADMKTIHKL' A
#
# COMPACT_ATOMS: atom_id res chain seq x y z
N MET A 1 -11.15 -8.96 16.68
CA MET A 1 -11.94 -9.66 15.64
C MET A 1 -11.06 -9.83 14.41
N VAL A 2 -10.48 -11.01 14.20
CA VAL A 2 -9.84 -11.36 12.93
C VAL A 2 -10.99 -11.62 11.95
N ARG A 3 -11.20 -10.69 11.01
CA ARG A 3 -12.11 -10.94 9.88
C ARG A 3 -11.37 -11.90 8.95
N ASP A 4 -11.90 -13.11 8.82
CA ASP A 4 -11.41 -14.11 7.88
C ASP A 4 -11.74 -13.63 6.45
N VAL A 5 -10.86 -12.79 5.91
CA VAL A 5 -10.99 -12.30 4.55
C VAL A 5 -10.58 -13.46 3.64
N LYS A 6 -11.56 -14.14 3.05
CA LYS A 6 -11.30 -15.16 2.02
C LYS A 6 -10.68 -14.48 0.81
N LEU A 7 -9.35 -14.41 0.79
CA LEU A 7 -8.58 -14.06 -0.39
C LEU A 7 -8.63 -15.25 -1.33
N ASN A 8 -9.35 -15.11 -2.44
CA ASN A 8 -9.31 -16.06 -3.55
C ASN A 8 -8.67 -15.37 -4.78
N PRO A 9 -7.37 -15.04 -4.70
CA PRO A 9 -6.68 -14.33 -5.78
C PRO A 9 -6.56 -15.24 -7.01
N ASN A 10 -6.73 -14.68 -8.20
CA ASN A 10 -6.52 -15.41 -9.44
C ASN A 10 -5.01 -15.63 -9.64
N PRO A 11 -4.51 -16.87 -9.71
CA PRO A 11 -3.07 -17.14 -9.83
C PRO A 11 -2.43 -16.63 -11.13
N GLU A 12 -3.22 -16.35 -12.17
CA GLU A 12 -2.72 -15.72 -13.40
C GLU A 12 -2.40 -14.22 -13.21
N GLU A 13 -3.10 -13.54 -12.29
CA GLU A 13 -2.96 -12.10 -12.05
C GLU A 13 -2.16 -11.78 -10.79
N VAL A 14 -2.18 -12.68 -9.80
CA VAL A 14 -1.60 -12.46 -8.48
C VAL A 14 -0.67 -13.61 -8.14
N ALA A 15 0.63 -13.31 -8.09
CA ALA A 15 1.65 -14.30 -7.77
C ALA A 15 1.71 -14.63 -6.26
N ASP A 16 1.56 -13.64 -5.39
CA ASP A 16 1.58 -13.82 -3.93
C ASP A 16 0.82 -12.68 -3.22
N VAL A 17 0.32 -12.94 -2.02
CA VAL A 17 -0.35 -11.95 -1.17
C VAL A 17 0.28 -11.90 0.21
N LYS A 18 0.66 -10.70 0.64
CA LYS A 18 1.25 -10.49 1.96
C LYS A 18 0.59 -9.31 2.66
N TYR A 19 0.16 -9.55 3.90
CA TYR A 19 -0.24 -8.48 4.80
C TYR A 19 1.01 -7.87 5.45
N VAL A 20 1.12 -6.55 5.40
CA VAL A 20 2.28 -5.82 5.92
C VAL A 20 1.83 -4.68 6.81
N ASN A 21 2.59 -4.41 7.87
CA ASN A 21 2.43 -3.22 8.70
C ASN A 21 3.26 -2.03 8.15
N ARG A 22 3.14 -0.85 8.78
CA ARG A 22 3.83 0.39 8.38
C ARG A 22 5.35 0.21 8.24
N ASP A 23 5.98 -0.46 9.21
CA ASP A 23 7.43 -0.72 9.19
C ASP A 23 7.83 -1.75 8.12
N GLN A 24 7.08 -2.84 7.99
CA GLN A 24 7.30 -3.85 6.95
C GLN A 24 7.15 -3.28 5.55
N LEU A 25 6.20 -2.36 5.35
CA LEU A 25 6.04 -1.66 4.08
C LEU A 25 7.24 -0.74 3.78
N LYS A 26 7.73 0.02 4.77
CA LYS A 26 8.95 0.83 4.63
C LYS A 26 10.16 -0.03 4.30
N GLU A 27 10.29 -1.18 4.95
CA GLU A 27 11.35 -2.13 4.65
C GLU A 27 11.21 -2.70 3.22
N LEU A 28 10.00 -3.06 2.80
CA LEU A 28 9.72 -3.52 1.43
C LEU A 28 10.08 -2.48 0.39
N LEU A 29 9.74 -1.21 0.63
CA LEU A 29 10.15 -0.09 -0.22
C LEU A 29 11.66 0.02 -0.29
N ARG A 30 12.35 -0.09 0.85
CA ARG A 30 13.82 -0.01 0.90
C ARG A 30 14.47 -1.17 0.13
N LYS A 31 13.96 -2.39 0.30
CA LYS A 31 14.43 -3.59 -0.42
C LYS A 31 14.18 -3.47 -1.92
N ALA A 32 13.00 -2.98 -2.31
CA ALA A 32 12.68 -2.74 -3.71
C ALA A 32 13.56 -1.67 -4.36
N ASP A 33 13.86 -0.58 -3.62
CA ASP A 33 14.75 0.49 -4.08
C ASP A 33 16.21 0.03 -4.21
N ALA A 34 16.65 -0.80 -3.26
CA ALA A 34 17.97 -1.43 -3.27
C ALA A 34 18.11 -2.56 -4.30
N GLY A 35 17.02 -2.96 -4.97
CA GLY A 35 16.99 -4.10 -5.89
C GLY A 35 17.19 -5.45 -5.20
N GLU A 36 17.00 -5.50 -3.88
CA GLU A 36 17.12 -6.70 -3.06
C GLU A 36 15.85 -7.57 -3.18
N ASP A 37 16.01 -8.89 -3.02
CA ASP A 37 14.91 -9.87 -2.98
C ASP A 37 14.10 -10.01 -4.29
N GLY A 38 14.53 -9.36 -5.38
CA GLY A 38 13.80 -9.37 -6.66
C GLY A 38 12.46 -8.65 -6.60
N VAL A 39 12.22 -7.85 -5.56
CA VAL A 39 10.98 -7.10 -5.36
C VAL A 39 10.95 -5.94 -6.36
N LYS A 40 10.21 -6.14 -7.45
CA LYS A 40 9.92 -5.07 -8.41
C LYS A 40 8.74 -4.26 -7.90
N MET A 41 9.01 -3.10 -7.32
CA MET A 41 7.95 -2.12 -7.09
C MET A 41 7.61 -1.38 -8.37
N SER A 42 6.32 -1.22 -8.63
CA SER A 42 5.86 -0.36 -9.70
C SER A 42 6.14 1.10 -9.33
N PRO A 43 6.56 1.94 -10.31
CA PRO A 43 6.91 3.33 -10.05
C PRO A 43 5.73 4.14 -9.49
N TRP A 44 4.49 3.80 -9.87
CA TRP A 44 3.29 4.41 -9.32
C TRP A 44 3.04 4.00 -7.85
N PHE A 45 3.38 2.78 -7.45
CA PHE A 45 3.17 2.34 -6.07
C PHE A 45 4.05 3.14 -5.11
N ARG A 46 5.30 3.42 -5.50
CA ARG A 46 6.19 4.29 -4.72
C ARG A 46 5.59 5.69 -4.53
N LEU A 47 5.07 6.30 -5.62
CA LEU A 47 4.42 7.60 -5.54
C LEU A 47 3.23 7.58 -4.58
N VAL A 48 2.42 6.52 -4.63
CA VAL A 48 1.27 6.36 -3.72
C VAL A 48 1.73 6.22 -2.27
N VAL A 49 2.77 5.42 -1.99
CA VAL A 49 3.22 5.25 -0.59
C VAL A 49 3.77 6.53 0.00
N ASP A 50 4.59 7.24 -0.77
CA ASP A 50 5.28 8.45 -0.31
C ASP A 50 4.32 9.63 -0.12
N ASN A 51 3.34 9.78 -1.03
CA ASN A 51 2.44 10.94 -1.03
C ASN A 51 1.13 10.73 -0.27
N PHE A 52 0.54 9.53 -0.34
CA PHE A 52 -0.82 9.29 0.15
C PHE A 52 -0.89 8.27 1.27
N LEU A 53 -0.23 7.13 1.12
CA LEU A 53 -0.48 5.97 1.97
C LEU A 53 -0.14 6.25 3.43
N MET A 54 0.94 6.98 3.71
CA MET A 54 1.31 7.36 5.08
C MET A 54 0.23 8.23 5.73
N GLY A 55 -0.36 9.16 4.98
CA GLY A 55 -1.46 10.01 5.45
C GLY A 55 -2.76 9.24 5.62
N TRP A 56 -3.14 8.42 4.64
CA TRP A 56 -4.33 7.57 4.75
C TRP A 56 -4.25 6.61 5.93
N TRP A 57 -3.08 6.05 6.21
CA TRP A 57 -2.87 5.19 7.37
C TRP A 57 -3.16 5.91 8.68
N ASP A 58 -2.72 7.17 8.80
CA ASP A 58 -3.00 8.01 9.96
C ASP A 58 -4.50 8.28 10.11
N HIS A 59 -5.17 8.59 9.00
CA HIS A 59 -6.63 8.76 8.97
C HIS A 59 -7.40 7.48 9.28
N VAL A 60 -6.88 6.29 8.94
CA VAL A 60 -7.46 5.00 9.35
C VAL A 60 -7.34 4.84 10.86
N GLU A 61 -6.15 5.08 11.43
CA GLU A 61 -5.91 4.97 12.87
C GLU A 61 -6.77 5.97 13.67
N GLN A 62 -6.99 7.17 13.12
CA GLN A 62 -7.86 8.19 13.71
C GLN A 62 -9.36 7.98 13.44
N GLY A 63 -9.73 7.04 12.56
CA GLY A 63 -11.13 6.84 12.15
C GLY A 63 -11.70 7.96 11.26
N THR A 64 -10.86 8.83 10.71
CA THR A 64 -11.23 9.99 9.89
C THR A 64 -11.06 9.76 8.39
N LEU A 65 -10.95 8.50 7.94
CA LEU A 65 -10.71 8.12 6.54
C LEU A 65 -11.65 8.80 5.53
N GLN A 66 -12.90 9.06 5.91
CA GLN A 66 -13.88 9.75 5.07
C GLN A 66 -13.45 11.18 4.71
N GLY A 67 -12.69 11.85 5.57
CA GLY A 67 -12.15 13.20 5.30
C GLY A 67 -10.93 13.20 4.39
N ALA A 68 -10.24 12.05 4.28
CA ALA A 68 -9.11 11.88 3.38
C ALA A 68 -9.53 11.52 1.94
N ALA A 69 -10.81 11.18 1.75
CA ALA A 69 -11.37 10.84 0.44
C ALA A 69 -11.61 12.11 -0.37
N ASP A 70 -10.67 12.44 -1.26
CA ASP A 70 -10.83 13.53 -2.22
C ASP A 70 -11.22 12.97 -3.60
N MET A 71 -12.46 13.25 -4.03
CA MET A 71 -12.97 12.87 -5.36
C MET A 71 -12.97 14.06 -6.34
N LYS A 72 -12.43 15.21 -5.94
CA LYS A 72 -12.51 16.46 -6.72
C LYS A 72 -11.17 16.83 -7.36
N THR A 73 -10.07 16.36 -6.79
CA THR A 73 -8.71 16.78 -7.10
C THR A 73 -7.96 15.63 -7.72
N ILE A 74 -7.51 15.83 -8.96
CA ILE A 74 -6.59 14.90 -9.61
C ILE A 74 -5.18 15.32 -9.24
N HIS A 75 -4.57 14.58 -8.31
CA HIS A 75 -3.18 14.80 -7.96
C HIS A 75 -2.27 14.33 -9.11
N LYS A 76 -1.57 15.26 -9.73
CA LYS A 76 -0.50 14.97 -10.69
C LYS A 76 0.82 14.90 -9.91
N LEU A 77 1.39 13.69 -9.85
CA LEU A 77 2.68 13.37 -9.24
C LEU A 77 3.71 13.05 -10.31
#